data_AF-A0A7W0UJX6-F1
#
_entry.id   AF-A0A7W0UJX6-F1
#
_cell.length_a   1.000
_cell.length_b   1.000
_cell.length_c   1.000
_cell.angle_alpha   90.00
_cell.angle_beta   90.00
_cell.angle_gamma   90.00
#
_symmetry.space_group_name_H-M   'P 1'
#
loop_
_entity.id
_entity.type
_entity.pdbx_description
1 polymer ?
#
loop_
_entity_poly.entity_id
_entity_poly.type
_entity_poly.pdbx_seq_one_letter_code
_entity_poly.pdbx_strand_id
1 'polypeptide(L)'
;MLERWLAEQDVERVSDVLEVQLVTEGEPLEEDALYGYLGQELLRNYVVPGELAAVFSDLGVPEVADHLVKHKFPSVERIRNGDFGEALTGALFRRMQRWRVPILKLRYKQRPNQPVQGADLLGFRLRVSPPLVAVPEVKTRTTKRLDVAVDASMSLKQVLDDLPSSVLFVVARLLEQGNALAFRIARLLDDGFTVERHVVLVHDNDKWDDRITARLVTPEDEPTKLTVVRLTNLKDVITKAFTAATLAPGPPGPAQGEHSRCLIPAPQSGDSDGRPSRGMGGLHGVRSCVRRLSSIRSDIPTPACRTSLSMPSISRASTTLCASPS
;
A
#
# COMPACT_ATOMS: atom_id res chain seq x y z
N MET A 1 4.69 14.03 15.36
CA MET A 1 5.68 14.49 14.36
C MET A 1 4.98 15.03 13.12
N LEU A 2 4.22 14.22 12.37
CA LEU A 2 3.50 14.72 11.17
C LEU A 2 2.58 15.91 11.46
N GLU A 3 1.77 15.84 12.53
CA GLU A 3 0.88 16.92 12.97
C GLU A 3 1.60 18.20 13.43
N ARG A 4 2.91 18.13 13.68
CA ARG A 4 3.73 19.31 13.99
C ARG A 4 4.34 19.88 12.71
N TRP A 5 4.81 18.99 11.83
CA TRP A 5 5.39 19.39 10.55
C TRP A 5 4.36 19.92 9.57
N LEU A 6 3.16 19.35 9.53
CA LEU A 6 2.10 19.73 8.60
C LEU A 6 0.92 20.35 9.34
N ALA A 7 0.44 21.47 8.82
CA ALA A 7 -0.74 22.17 9.30
C ALA A 7 -1.84 22.12 8.23
N GLU A 8 -3.02 21.66 8.63
CA GLU A 8 -4.27 21.81 7.85
C GLU A 8 -4.76 23.25 7.99
N GLN A 9 -5.04 23.89 6.86
CA GLN A 9 -5.70 25.20 6.79
C GLN A 9 -7.23 25.03 6.82
N ASP A 10 -7.99 26.12 6.73
CA ASP A 10 -9.44 26.01 6.60
C ASP A 10 -9.84 25.34 5.27
N VAL A 11 -10.91 24.54 5.31
CA VAL A 11 -11.49 23.93 4.12
C VAL A 11 -12.24 25.00 3.31
N GLU A 12 -11.85 25.16 2.06
CA GLU A 12 -12.55 26.02 1.11
C GLU A 12 -13.53 25.18 0.28
N ARG A 13 -14.82 25.52 0.34
CA ARG A 13 -15.82 24.92 -0.55
C ARG A 13 -15.87 25.72 -1.84
N VAL A 14 -15.26 25.19 -2.89
CA VAL A 14 -15.17 25.84 -4.21
C VAL A 14 -16.45 25.67 -5.03
N SER A 15 -17.13 24.53 -4.84
CA SER A 15 -18.45 24.26 -5.43
C SER A 15 -19.23 23.28 -4.56
N ASP A 16 -20.44 22.91 -4.96
CA ASP A 16 -21.25 21.92 -4.23
C ASP A 16 -20.64 20.52 -4.20
N VAL A 17 -19.71 20.26 -5.11
CA VAL A 17 -19.11 18.95 -5.35
C VAL A 17 -17.61 18.96 -5.11
N LEU A 18 -17.02 20.10 -4.74
CA LEU A 18 -15.59 20.24 -4.53
C LEU A 18 -15.26 20.98 -3.23
N GLU A 19 -14.63 20.26 -2.32
CA GLU A 19 -14.00 20.81 -1.12
C GLU A 19 -12.48 20.77 -1.30
N VAL A 20 -11.81 21.87 -0.99
CA VAL A 20 -10.36 22.01 -1.07
C VAL A 20 -9.78 22.19 0.32
N GLN A 21 -8.90 21.28 0.70
CA GLN A 21 -8.11 21.34 1.92
C GLN A 21 -6.65 21.64 1.55
N LEU A 22 -6.16 22.79 1.97
CA LEU A 22 -4.73 23.11 1.87
C LEU A 22 -3.99 22.57 3.11
N VAL A 23 -2.85 21.93 2.88
CA VAL A 23 -1.91 21.47 3.90
C VAL A 23 -0.54 22.03 3.58
N THR A 24 0.05 22.73 4.53
CA THR A 24 1.38 23.36 4.38
C THR A 24 2.30 22.93 5.51
N GLU A 25 3.58 23.27 5.38
CA GLU A 25 4.51 23.16 6.49
C GLU A 25 4.04 24.05 7.66
N GLY A 26 4.06 23.49 8.87
CA GLY A 26 3.65 24.09 10.13
C GLY A 26 4.85 24.54 10.95
N GLU A 27 5.07 23.91 12.11
CA GLU A 27 6.22 24.23 12.96
C GLU A 27 7.54 23.80 12.28
N PRO A 28 8.59 24.65 12.31
CA PRO A 28 9.91 24.22 11.93
C PRO A 28 10.38 23.11 12.88
N LEU A 29 10.86 22.02 12.30
CA LEU A 29 11.42 20.90 13.04
C LEU A 29 12.90 20.79 12.75
N GLU A 30 13.65 20.29 13.73
CA GLU A 30 15.04 19.87 13.52
C GLU A 30 15.12 18.86 12.38
N GLU A 31 16.09 19.08 11.49
CA GLU A 31 16.21 18.37 10.22
C GLU A 31 16.30 16.84 10.42
N ASP A 32 17.15 16.41 11.36
CA ASP A 32 17.35 15.01 11.72
C ASP A 32 16.06 14.36 12.25
N ALA A 33 15.29 15.11 13.04
CA ALA A 33 14.04 14.61 13.61
C ALA A 33 12.96 14.44 12.52
N LEU A 34 12.87 15.40 11.59
CA LEU A 34 11.94 15.33 10.47
C LEU A 34 12.29 14.16 9.54
N TYR A 35 13.52 14.10 9.04
CA TYR A 35 13.89 13.06 8.08
C TYR A 35 14.02 11.69 8.72
N GLY A 36 14.39 11.58 9.99
CA GLY A 36 14.29 10.33 10.74
C GLY A 36 12.85 9.81 10.76
N TYR A 37 11.86 10.69 11.01
CA TYR A 37 10.45 10.31 10.95
C TYR A 37 9.99 9.94 9.53
N LEU A 38 10.31 10.74 8.52
CA LEU A 38 9.93 10.47 7.13
C LEU A 38 10.56 9.20 6.60
N GLY A 39 11.83 8.94 6.96
CA GLY A 39 12.53 7.71 6.63
C GLY A 39 11.84 6.48 7.22
N GLN A 40 11.42 6.54 8.49
CA GLN A 40 10.66 5.47 9.12
C GLN A 40 9.26 5.27 8.48
N GLU A 41 8.55 6.34 8.14
CA GLU A 41 7.26 6.21 7.45
C GLU A 41 7.42 5.66 6.03
N LEU A 42 8.47 6.04 5.30
CA LEU A 42 8.81 5.41 4.01
C LEU A 42 9.12 3.92 4.21
N LEU A 43 10.00 3.57 5.15
CA LEU A 43 10.38 2.18 5.40
C LEU A 43 9.16 1.32 5.75
N ARG A 44 8.25 1.86 6.58
CA ARG A 44 6.95 1.23 6.90
C ARG A 44 6.13 0.94 5.65
N ASN A 45 6.24 1.71 4.59
CA ASN A 45 5.51 1.49 3.34
C ASN A 45 6.13 0.41 2.45
N TYR A 46 7.42 0.08 2.58
CA TYR A 46 8.06 -0.97 1.76
C TYR A 46 8.26 -2.28 2.49
N VAL A 47 8.32 -2.25 3.82
CA VAL A 47 8.73 -3.40 4.63
C VAL A 47 7.78 -3.62 5.79
N VAL A 48 7.48 -4.89 6.08
CA VAL A 48 6.68 -5.27 7.25
C VAL A 48 7.54 -5.09 8.52
N PRO A 49 6.98 -4.58 9.63
CA PRO A 49 7.70 -4.53 10.91
C PRO A 49 8.26 -5.92 11.27
N GLY A 50 9.58 -6.02 11.42
CA GLY A 50 10.27 -7.26 11.74
C GLY A 50 10.81 -8.05 10.54
N GLU A 51 10.43 -7.76 9.28
CA GLU A 51 10.98 -8.45 8.10
C GLU A 51 12.49 -8.23 7.99
N LEU A 52 12.96 -6.98 8.12
CA LEU A 52 14.41 -6.71 8.09
C LEU A 52 15.13 -7.35 9.27
N ALA A 53 14.57 -7.26 10.48
CA ALA A 53 15.17 -7.86 11.66
C ALA A 53 15.26 -9.39 11.56
N ALA A 54 14.27 -10.03 10.93
CA ALA A 54 14.23 -11.49 10.75
C ALA A 54 15.16 -11.98 9.64
N VAL A 55 15.34 -11.19 8.57
CA VAL A 55 16.19 -11.56 7.42
C VAL A 55 17.65 -11.17 7.64
N PHE A 56 17.90 -10.15 8.46
CA PHE A 56 19.20 -9.51 8.59
C PHE A 56 19.65 -9.38 10.05
N SER A 57 19.29 -10.33 10.92
CA SER A 57 19.68 -10.33 12.34
C SER A 57 21.18 -10.21 12.58
N ASP A 58 21.99 -10.61 11.60
CA ASP A 58 23.44 -10.71 11.69
C ASP A 58 24.19 -9.69 10.81
N LEU A 59 23.47 -8.82 10.08
CA LEU A 59 24.09 -7.82 9.20
C LEU A 59 24.24 -6.45 9.87
N GLY A 60 25.26 -5.71 9.46
CA GLY A 60 25.43 -4.31 9.81
C GLY A 60 24.42 -3.40 9.10
N VAL A 61 24.34 -2.15 9.57
CA VAL A 61 23.52 -1.11 8.94
C VAL A 61 23.86 -0.91 7.45
N PRO A 62 25.13 -0.92 7.00
CA PRO A 62 25.48 -0.72 5.59
C PRO A 62 24.89 -1.77 4.66
N GLU A 63 24.95 -3.06 5.03
CA GLU A 63 24.47 -4.14 4.17
C GLU A 63 22.93 -4.13 4.05
N VAL A 64 22.23 -3.74 5.12
CA VAL A 64 20.78 -3.55 5.08
C VAL A 64 20.40 -2.35 4.22
N ALA A 65 21.13 -1.24 4.33
CA ALA A 65 20.96 -0.07 3.48
C ALA A 65 21.13 -0.43 2.00
N ASP A 66 22.21 -1.15 1.67
CA ASP A 66 22.48 -1.63 0.31
C ASP A 66 21.37 -2.54 -0.21
N HIS A 67 20.85 -3.45 0.63
CA HIS A 67 19.72 -4.29 0.25
C HIS A 67 18.47 -3.47 -0.09
N LEU A 68 18.13 -2.48 0.76
CA LEU A 68 16.98 -1.60 0.52
C LEU A 68 17.12 -0.84 -0.80
N VAL A 69 18.29 -0.23 -1.05
CA VAL A 69 18.57 0.51 -2.29
C VAL A 69 18.48 -0.38 -3.51
N LYS A 70 19.07 -1.58 -3.45
CA LYS A 70 19.17 -2.48 -4.59
C LYS A 70 17.87 -3.21 -4.93
N HIS A 71 17.07 -3.53 -3.91
CA HIS A 71 15.97 -4.49 -4.06
C HIS A 71 14.59 -3.95 -3.68
N LYS A 72 14.49 -2.87 -2.90
CA LYS A 72 13.19 -2.36 -2.41
C LYS A 72 12.87 -0.97 -2.96
N PHE A 73 13.79 -0.02 -2.84
CA PHE A 73 13.53 1.39 -3.19
C PHE A 73 13.69 1.67 -4.68
N PRO A 74 12.82 2.52 -5.26
CA PRO A 74 12.91 2.89 -6.67
C PRO A 74 14.17 3.71 -6.95
N SER A 75 14.84 3.36 -8.04
CA SER A 75 15.95 4.14 -8.60
C SER A 75 15.49 5.23 -9.57
N VAL A 76 14.30 5.09 -10.15
CA VAL A 76 13.73 6.06 -11.09
C VAL A 76 13.06 7.21 -10.33
N GLU A 77 13.53 8.45 -10.55
CA GLU A 77 13.05 9.66 -9.86
C GLU A 77 11.52 9.81 -9.93
N ARG A 78 10.91 9.61 -11.11
CA ARG A 78 9.46 9.69 -11.28
C ARG A 78 8.70 8.72 -10.37
N ILE A 79 9.22 7.50 -10.20
CA ILE A 79 8.60 6.47 -9.35
C ILE A 79 8.82 6.82 -7.89
N ARG A 80 10.03 7.26 -7.53
CA ARG A 80 10.36 7.73 -6.18
C ARG A 80 9.42 8.85 -5.70
N ASN A 81 9.13 9.82 -6.57
CA ASN A 81 8.20 10.91 -6.25
C ASN A 81 6.78 10.39 -6.04
N GLY A 82 6.32 9.46 -6.89
CA GLY A 82 5.02 8.81 -6.72
C GLY A 82 4.92 8.08 -5.39
N ASP A 83 5.88 7.20 -5.12
CA ASP A 83 5.92 6.39 -3.89
C ASP A 83 6.01 7.26 -2.63
N PHE A 84 6.75 8.37 -2.66
CA PHE A 84 6.77 9.34 -1.56
C PHE A 84 5.38 9.94 -1.31
N GLY A 85 4.68 10.33 -2.38
CA GLY A 85 3.32 10.89 -2.27
C GLY A 85 2.34 9.88 -1.67
N GLU A 86 2.38 8.63 -2.13
CA GLU A 86 1.56 7.54 -1.58
C GLU A 86 1.85 7.34 -0.08
N ALA A 87 3.15 7.28 0.29
CA ALA A 87 3.57 7.10 1.67
C ALA A 87 3.13 8.26 2.59
N LEU A 88 3.33 9.50 2.14
CA LEU A 88 2.92 10.71 2.87
C LEU A 88 1.40 10.79 3.01
N THR A 89 0.66 10.52 1.94
CA THR A 89 -0.82 10.48 1.95
C THR A 89 -1.32 9.43 2.94
N GLY A 90 -0.71 8.24 2.95
CA GLY A 90 -1.05 7.22 3.92
C GLY A 90 -0.76 7.61 5.36
N ALA A 91 0.31 8.37 5.61
CA ALA A 91 0.58 8.92 6.93
C ALA A 91 -0.45 9.99 7.32
N LEU A 92 -0.79 10.91 6.40
CA LEU A 92 -1.80 11.94 6.60
C LEU A 92 -3.17 11.35 6.93
N PHE A 93 -3.61 10.35 6.15
CA PHE A 93 -4.88 9.66 6.37
C PHE A 93 -4.93 8.96 7.73
N ARG A 94 -3.85 8.28 8.14
CA ARG A 94 -3.80 7.56 9.42
C ARG A 94 -3.71 8.49 10.62
N ARG A 95 -2.89 9.54 10.55
CA ARG A 95 -2.49 10.35 11.71
C ARG A 95 -3.41 11.56 11.87
N MET A 96 -3.61 12.33 10.81
CA MET A 96 -4.35 13.58 10.86
C MET A 96 -5.86 13.37 10.64
N GLN A 97 -6.23 12.67 9.55
CA GLN A 97 -7.64 12.48 9.19
C GLN A 97 -8.31 11.24 9.83
N ARG A 98 -7.53 10.46 10.60
CA ARG A 98 -8.00 9.32 11.42
C ARG A 98 -8.73 8.23 10.63
N TRP A 99 -8.38 8.03 9.37
CA TRP A 99 -8.81 6.88 8.59
C TRP A 99 -8.08 5.61 9.03
N ARG A 100 -8.79 4.48 9.05
CA ARG A 100 -8.13 3.18 9.22
C ARG A 100 -7.56 2.75 7.89
N VAL A 101 -6.23 2.77 7.74
CA VAL A 101 -5.52 2.30 6.56
C VAL A 101 -4.79 1.00 6.91
N PRO A 102 -5.41 -0.18 6.71
CA PRO A 102 -4.86 -1.44 7.19
C PRO A 102 -3.71 -1.97 6.33
N ILE A 103 -3.68 -1.63 5.05
CA ILE A 103 -2.74 -2.16 4.06
C ILE A 103 -2.03 -0.99 3.36
N LEU A 104 -0.71 -1.11 3.22
CA LEU A 104 0.13 -0.19 2.45
C LEU A 104 0.61 -0.91 1.20
N LYS A 105 0.12 -0.47 0.03
CA LYS A 105 0.27 -1.16 -1.25
C LYS A 105 1.74 -1.35 -1.65
N LEU A 106 2.59 -0.36 -1.36
CA LEU A 106 4.02 -0.37 -1.70
C LEU A 106 4.79 -1.57 -1.13
N ARG A 107 4.34 -2.17 -0.01
CA ARG A 107 4.96 -3.37 0.59
C ARG A 107 4.93 -4.58 -0.32
N TYR A 108 4.00 -4.58 -1.26
CA TYR A 108 3.72 -5.70 -2.14
C TYR A 108 4.33 -5.51 -3.54
N LYS A 109 5.19 -4.49 -3.71
CA LYS A 109 6.00 -4.36 -4.92
C LYS A 109 6.95 -5.54 -5.06
N GLN A 110 6.85 -6.24 -6.19
CA GLN A 110 7.77 -7.34 -6.53
C GLN A 110 9.12 -6.83 -7.04
N ARG A 111 9.13 -5.67 -7.71
CA ARG A 111 10.33 -5.01 -8.23
C ARG A 111 10.25 -3.50 -7.95
N PRO A 112 11.36 -2.82 -7.62
CA PRO A 112 11.32 -1.41 -7.20
C PRO A 112 10.63 -0.45 -8.16
N ASN A 113 10.86 -0.64 -9.46
CA ASN A 113 10.36 0.24 -10.52
C ASN A 113 9.06 -0.29 -11.18
N GLN A 114 8.43 -1.32 -10.61
CA GLN A 114 7.17 -1.87 -11.13
C GLN A 114 5.97 -1.24 -10.42
N PRO A 115 4.91 -0.84 -11.15
CA PRO A 115 3.67 -0.39 -10.52
C PRO A 115 2.94 -1.55 -9.84
N VAL A 116 2.18 -1.24 -8.79
CA VAL A 116 1.23 -2.17 -8.17
C VAL A 116 -0.17 -1.75 -8.61
N GLN A 117 -0.95 -2.70 -9.13
CA GLN A 117 -2.32 -2.46 -9.59
C GLN A 117 -3.26 -2.14 -8.42
N GLY A 118 -4.37 -1.47 -8.73
CA GLY A 118 -5.40 -1.05 -7.78
C GLY A 118 -5.14 0.32 -7.15
N ALA A 119 -6.06 0.74 -6.30
CA ALA A 119 -6.01 2.04 -5.59
C ALA A 119 -4.67 2.25 -4.87
N ASP A 120 -4.18 3.49 -4.84
CA ASP A 120 -2.96 3.85 -4.10
C ASP A 120 -3.08 3.52 -2.62
N LEU A 121 -4.25 3.79 -2.06
CA LEU A 121 -4.58 3.54 -0.68
C LEU A 121 -6.10 3.37 -0.53
N LEU A 122 -6.53 2.62 0.48
CA LEU A 122 -7.92 2.59 0.94
C LEU A 122 -7.99 2.92 2.44
N GLY A 123 -8.78 3.94 2.76
CA GLY A 123 -9.12 4.31 4.14
C GLY A 123 -10.51 3.81 4.51
N PHE A 124 -10.67 3.31 5.74
CA PHE A 124 -11.96 2.77 6.18
C PHE A 124 -12.45 3.45 7.46
N ARG A 125 -13.74 3.80 7.50
CA ARG A 125 -14.50 4.10 8.72
C ARG A 125 -15.65 3.09 8.82
N LEU A 126 -15.40 2.02 9.57
CA LEU A 126 -16.32 0.88 9.69
C LEU A 126 -17.33 0.99 10.86
N ARG A 127 -17.32 2.11 11.58
CA ARG A 127 -18.19 2.36 12.75
C ARG A 127 -19.25 3.43 12.47
N VAL A 128 -19.48 3.72 11.20
CA VAL A 128 -20.55 4.60 10.71
C VAL A 128 -21.49 3.78 9.83
N SER A 129 -22.72 4.25 9.63
CA SER A 129 -23.73 3.58 8.81
C SER A 129 -24.28 4.56 7.76
N PRO A 130 -24.13 4.27 6.45
CA PRO A 130 -23.34 3.17 5.90
C PRO A 130 -21.83 3.34 6.22
N PRO A 131 -21.02 2.25 6.21
CA PRO A 131 -19.56 2.36 6.31
C PRO A 131 -19.00 3.26 5.21
N LEU A 132 -17.93 4.00 5.52
CA LEU A 132 -17.23 4.84 4.54
C LEU A 132 -15.91 4.21 4.09
N VAL A 133 -15.67 4.26 2.79
CA VAL A 133 -14.40 3.89 2.15
C VAL A 133 -13.84 5.12 1.44
N ALA A 134 -12.72 5.62 1.93
CA ALA A 134 -11.99 6.70 1.29
C ALA A 134 -11.06 6.14 0.21
N VAL A 135 -11.14 6.72 -0.98
CA VAL A 135 -10.34 6.34 -2.16
C VAL A 135 -9.53 7.56 -2.63
N PRO A 136 -8.31 7.73 -2.10
CA PRO A 136 -7.38 8.75 -2.60
C PRO A 136 -6.63 8.29 -3.84
N GLU A 137 -6.63 9.18 -4.85
CA GLU A 137 -5.69 9.16 -5.96
C GLU A 137 -4.60 10.21 -5.74
N VAL A 138 -3.34 9.81 -5.76
CA VAL A 138 -2.22 10.68 -5.38
C VAL A 138 -1.38 11.09 -6.59
N LYS A 139 -1.08 12.39 -6.72
CA LYS A 139 -0.07 12.88 -7.68
C LYS A 139 0.96 13.77 -6.99
N THR A 140 2.22 13.35 -7.07
CA THR A 140 3.36 14.15 -6.63
C THR A 140 3.98 14.91 -7.79
N ARG A 141 4.28 16.20 -7.62
CA ARG A 141 4.93 17.05 -8.64
C ARG A 141 5.97 17.99 -8.03
N THR A 142 7.19 17.89 -8.55
CA THR A 142 8.30 18.82 -8.28
C THR A 142 8.45 19.89 -9.37
N THR A 143 7.58 19.88 -10.37
CA THR A 143 7.57 20.82 -11.50
C THR A 143 6.16 21.32 -11.76
N LYS A 144 6.04 22.48 -12.38
CA LYS A 144 4.75 23.09 -12.70
C LYS A 144 4.03 22.29 -13.78
N ARG A 145 2.81 21.82 -13.49
CA ARG A 145 1.93 21.16 -14.46
C ARG A 145 0.47 21.47 -14.14
N LEU A 146 -0.16 22.27 -14.99
CA LEU A 146 -1.51 22.77 -14.76
C LEU A 146 -2.58 21.66 -14.77
N ASP A 147 -2.36 20.60 -15.53
CA ASP A 147 -3.36 19.53 -15.72
C ASP A 147 -3.24 18.41 -14.68
N VAL A 148 -2.39 18.56 -13.66
CA VAL A 148 -2.17 17.49 -12.66
C VAL A 148 -3.44 17.11 -11.90
N ALA A 149 -4.31 18.07 -11.59
CA ALA A 149 -5.57 17.81 -10.91
C ALA A 149 -6.55 17.04 -11.82
N VAL A 150 -6.60 17.41 -13.11
CA VAL A 150 -7.41 16.71 -14.13
C VAL A 150 -6.92 15.28 -14.30
N ASP A 151 -5.60 15.08 -14.44
CA ASP A 151 -4.98 13.76 -14.53
C ASP A 151 -5.31 12.87 -13.33
N ALA A 152 -5.28 13.44 -12.12
CA ALA A 152 -5.64 12.74 -10.90
C ALA A 152 -7.13 12.36 -10.90
N SER A 153 -8.00 13.30 -11.26
CA SER A 153 -9.44 13.07 -11.34
C SER A 153 -9.82 11.93 -12.30
N MET A 154 -9.21 11.90 -13.49
CA MET A 154 -9.41 10.82 -14.47
C MET A 154 -8.86 9.47 -13.96
N SER A 155 -7.71 9.48 -13.28
CA SER A 155 -7.13 8.26 -12.71
C SER A 155 -8.02 7.72 -11.57
N LEU A 156 -8.56 8.60 -10.74
CA LEU A 156 -9.50 8.23 -9.68
C LEU A 156 -10.74 7.54 -10.25
N LYS A 157 -11.32 8.04 -11.35
CA LYS A 157 -12.44 7.38 -12.02
C LYS A 157 -12.10 5.93 -12.39
N GLN A 158 -10.94 5.69 -13.00
CA GLN A 158 -10.50 4.34 -13.38
C GLN A 158 -10.32 3.42 -12.15
N VAL A 159 -9.80 3.96 -11.05
CA VAL A 159 -9.67 3.21 -9.78
C VAL A 159 -11.04 2.84 -9.22
N LEU A 160 -12.01 3.74 -9.31
CA LEU A 160 -13.37 3.53 -8.81
C LEU A 160 -14.14 2.49 -9.63
N ASP A 161 -13.94 2.47 -10.94
CA ASP A 161 -14.52 1.45 -11.83
C ASP A 161 -14.06 0.02 -11.46
N ASP A 162 -12.89 -0.13 -10.82
CA ASP A 162 -12.33 -1.40 -10.32
C ASP A 162 -12.16 -1.43 -8.78
N LEU A 163 -12.97 -0.66 -8.06
CA LEU A 163 -12.89 -0.58 -6.59
C LEU A 163 -13.09 -1.94 -5.89
N PRO A 164 -14.00 -2.85 -6.34
CA PRO A 164 -14.13 -4.17 -5.73
C PRO A 164 -12.82 -4.96 -5.71
N SER A 165 -12.02 -4.90 -6.78
CA SER A 165 -10.70 -5.57 -6.85
C SER A 165 -9.71 -4.98 -5.85
N SER A 166 -9.72 -3.64 -5.68
CA SER A 166 -8.89 -2.97 -4.68
C SER A 166 -9.29 -3.36 -3.24
N VAL A 167 -10.59 -3.51 -2.97
CA VAL A 167 -11.10 -4.00 -1.67
C VAL A 167 -10.69 -5.47 -1.45
N LEU A 168 -10.84 -6.33 -2.46
CA LEU A 168 -10.42 -7.74 -2.38
C LEU A 168 -8.91 -7.87 -2.16
N PHE A 169 -8.09 -7.01 -2.77
CA PHE A 169 -6.66 -6.95 -2.48
C PHE A 169 -6.40 -6.69 -0.99
N VAL A 170 -7.08 -5.69 -0.39
CA VAL A 170 -6.96 -5.41 1.05
C VAL A 170 -7.39 -6.62 1.90
N VAL A 171 -8.50 -7.27 1.54
CA VAL A 171 -8.99 -8.48 2.22
C VAL A 171 -7.95 -9.60 2.17
N ALA A 172 -7.42 -9.93 0.99
CA ALA A 172 -6.44 -10.98 0.80
C ALA A 172 -5.19 -10.74 1.67
N ARG A 173 -4.67 -9.50 1.66
CA ARG A 173 -3.50 -9.13 2.46
C ARG A 173 -3.76 -9.18 3.97
N LEU A 174 -4.99 -8.89 4.42
CA LEU A 174 -5.37 -9.02 5.82
C LEU A 174 -5.54 -10.48 6.25
N LEU A 175 -6.07 -11.34 5.38
CA LEU A 175 -6.18 -12.78 5.64
C LEU A 175 -4.79 -13.43 5.78
N GLU A 176 -3.84 -13.07 4.92
CA GLU A 176 -2.44 -13.51 5.03
C GLU A 176 -1.79 -13.10 6.36
N GLN A 177 -2.19 -11.96 6.91
CA GLN A 177 -1.75 -11.46 8.22
C GLN A 177 -2.53 -12.06 9.41
N GLY A 178 -3.52 -12.93 9.16
CA GLY A 178 -4.41 -13.44 10.22
C GLY A 178 -5.26 -12.35 10.87
N ASN A 179 -5.47 -11.22 10.21
CA ASN A 179 -6.14 -10.07 10.78
C ASN A 179 -7.67 -10.19 10.63
N ALA A 180 -8.38 -10.28 11.76
CA ALA A 180 -9.84 -10.43 11.80
C ALA A 180 -10.62 -9.27 11.11
N LEU A 181 -9.97 -8.13 10.86
CA LEU A 181 -10.55 -7.04 10.07
C LEU A 181 -10.91 -7.47 8.64
N ALA A 182 -10.24 -8.48 8.09
CA ALA A 182 -10.49 -8.99 6.74
C ALA A 182 -11.98 -9.29 6.50
N PHE A 183 -12.62 -10.01 7.43
CA PHE A 183 -14.04 -10.39 7.30
C PHE A 183 -14.98 -9.17 7.31
N ARG A 184 -14.66 -8.16 8.12
CA ARG A 184 -15.47 -6.93 8.18
C ARG A 184 -15.36 -6.11 6.89
N ILE A 185 -14.18 -6.08 6.27
CA ILE A 185 -13.97 -5.38 4.99
C ILE A 185 -14.57 -6.19 3.84
N ALA A 186 -14.45 -7.52 3.84
CA ALA A 186 -15.03 -8.38 2.82
C ALA A 186 -16.56 -8.20 2.73
N ARG A 187 -17.24 -8.13 3.88
CA ARG A 187 -18.68 -7.89 3.96
C ARG A 187 -19.15 -6.59 3.30
N LEU A 188 -18.28 -5.59 3.14
CA LEU A 188 -18.65 -4.35 2.46
C LEU A 188 -19.06 -4.58 1.01
N LEU A 189 -18.50 -5.61 0.35
CA LEU A 189 -18.84 -5.96 -1.03
C LEU A 189 -20.29 -6.45 -1.19
N ASP A 190 -20.87 -7.01 -0.12
CA ASP A 190 -22.24 -7.51 -0.10
C ASP A 190 -23.20 -6.51 0.58
N ASP A 191 -22.82 -5.99 1.76
CA ASP A 191 -23.64 -5.10 2.58
C ASP A 191 -23.69 -3.66 2.04
N GLY A 192 -22.76 -3.29 1.15
CA GLY A 192 -22.60 -1.94 0.61
C GLY A 192 -21.81 -0.98 1.52
N PHE A 193 -21.38 0.12 0.92
CA PHE A 193 -20.64 1.21 1.57
C PHE A 193 -20.77 2.50 0.77
N THR A 194 -20.47 3.63 1.41
CA THR A 194 -20.35 4.93 0.73
C THR A 194 -18.89 5.21 0.42
N VAL A 195 -18.63 5.71 -0.79
CA VAL A 195 -17.30 6.12 -1.25
C VAL A 195 -17.07 7.58 -0.91
N GLU A 196 -15.93 7.90 -0.30
CA GLU A 196 -15.41 9.26 -0.19
C GLU A 196 -14.26 9.41 -1.20
N ARG A 197 -14.48 10.24 -2.22
CA ARG A 197 -13.53 10.48 -3.33
C ARG A 197 -12.48 11.50 -2.89
N HIS A 198 -11.21 11.15 -2.99
CA HIS A 198 -10.12 12.06 -2.68
C HIS A 198 -9.15 12.22 -3.86
N VAL A 199 -8.84 13.46 -4.20
CA VAL A 199 -7.68 13.79 -5.02
C VAL A 199 -6.63 14.40 -4.09
N VAL A 200 -5.42 13.84 -4.08
CA VAL A 200 -4.33 14.34 -3.24
C VAL A 200 -3.17 14.79 -4.12
N LEU A 201 -2.83 16.08 -4.03
CA LEU A 201 -1.73 16.68 -4.77
C LEU A 201 -0.60 17.01 -3.81
N VAL A 202 0.53 16.31 -3.91
CA VAL A 202 1.75 16.68 -3.19
C VAL A 202 2.62 17.49 -4.13
N HIS A 203 2.73 18.79 -3.90
CA HIS A 203 3.31 19.72 -4.86
C HIS A 203 4.42 20.56 -4.23
N ASP A 204 5.46 20.80 -5.02
CA ASP A 204 6.48 21.78 -4.67
C ASP A 204 5.84 23.18 -4.62
N ASN A 205 6.05 23.87 -3.51
CA ASN A 205 5.42 25.14 -3.20
C ASN A 205 5.75 26.22 -4.25
N ASP A 206 7.00 26.26 -4.73
CA ASP A 206 7.47 27.28 -5.68
C ASP A 206 6.99 27.00 -7.11
N LYS A 207 6.48 25.79 -7.36
CA LYS A 207 5.97 25.36 -8.65
C LYS A 207 4.45 25.31 -8.71
N TRP A 208 3.79 25.57 -7.58
CA TRP A 208 2.34 25.62 -7.48
C TRP A 208 1.76 26.77 -8.31
N ASP A 209 0.54 26.57 -8.81
CA ASP A 209 -0.23 27.57 -9.52
C ASP A 209 -1.71 27.33 -9.19
N ASP A 210 -2.40 28.33 -8.65
CA ASP A 210 -3.78 28.18 -8.19
C ASP A 210 -4.74 27.82 -9.33
N ARG A 211 -4.35 28.04 -10.59
CA ARG A 211 -5.13 27.54 -11.74
C ARG A 211 -5.21 26.02 -11.82
N ILE A 212 -4.37 25.29 -11.09
CA ILE A 212 -4.45 23.83 -10.97
C ILE A 212 -5.78 23.40 -10.34
N THR A 213 -6.21 24.07 -9.26
CA THR A 213 -7.48 23.74 -8.60
C THR A 213 -8.66 24.16 -9.46
N ALA A 214 -8.58 25.35 -10.10
CA ALA A 214 -9.61 25.84 -11.01
C ALA A 214 -9.83 24.95 -12.24
N ARG A 215 -8.82 24.15 -12.62
CA ARG A 215 -8.92 23.18 -13.73
C ARG A 215 -9.49 21.84 -13.29
N LEU A 216 -9.57 21.55 -11.99
CA LEU A 216 -10.14 20.30 -11.53
C LEU A 216 -11.61 20.24 -11.91
N VAL A 217 -11.94 19.35 -12.85
CA VAL A 217 -13.31 18.97 -13.14
C VAL A 217 -13.57 17.66 -12.42
N THR A 218 -14.59 17.64 -11.57
CA THR A 218 -15.12 16.41 -10.97
C THR A 218 -15.97 15.70 -12.03
N PRO A 219 -15.62 14.47 -12.44
CA PRO A 219 -16.47 13.69 -13.31
C PRO A 219 -17.83 13.52 -12.64
N GLU A 220 -18.89 13.72 -13.42
CA GLU A 220 -20.27 13.35 -13.03
C GLU A 220 -20.84 14.11 -11.82
N ASP A 221 -20.29 15.30 -11.50
CA ASP A 221 -20.74 16.13 -10.38
C ASP A 221 -20.76 15.37 -9.03
N GLU A 222 -19.86 14.40 -8.87
CA GLU A 222 -19.76 13.66 -7.62
C GLU A 222 -18.89 14.39 -6.59
N PRO A 223 -19.34 14.49 -5.32
CA PRO A 223 -18.58 15.13 -4.25
C PRO A 223 -17.16 14.55 -4.13
N THR A 224 -16.18 15.43 -4.29
CA THR A 224 -14.76 15.09 -4.28
C THR A 224 -14.01 16.04 -3.35
N LYS A 225 -13.14 15.48 -2.52
CA LYS A 225 -12.25 16.24 -1.65
C LYS A 225 -10.88 16.35 -2.27
N LEU A 226 -10.45 17.57 -2.58
CA LEU A 226 -9.10 17.88 -3.01
C LEU A 226 -8.24 18.23 -1.80
N THR A 227 -7.21 17.45 -1.52
CA THR A 227 -6.17 17.81 -0.55
C THR A 227 -4.92 18.25 -1.29
N VAL A 228 -4.50 19.49 -1.10
CA VAL A 228 -3.26 20.03 -1.67
C VAL A 228 -2.22 20.12 -0.57
N VAL A 229 -1.16 19.31 -0.65
CA VAL A 229 0.00 19.39 0.23
C VAL A 229 1.09 20.19 -0.48
N ARG A 230 1.38 21.40 0.01
CA ARG A 230 2.45 22.27 -0.51
C ARG A 230 3.67 22.20 0.39
N LEU A 231 4.78 21.73 -0.16
CA LEU A 231 6.06 21.61 0.56
C LEU A 231 7.15 22.42 -0.13
N THR A 232 7.96 23.12 0.65
CA THR A 232 9.12 23.85 0.14
C THR A 232 10.21 22.87 -0.28
N ASN A 233 10.81 23.09 -1.44
CA ASN A 233 11.91 22.27 -1.97
C ASN A 233 11.59 20.76 -1.93
N LEU A 234 10.44 20.38 -2.47
CA LEU A 234 9.90 19.02 -2.38
C LEU A 234 10.87 17.96 -2.90
N LYS A 235 11.66 18.29 -3.93
CA LYS A 235 12.69 17.38 -4.47
C LYS A 235 13.75 17.00 -3.43
N ASP A 236 14.20 17.97 -2.64
CA ASP A 236 15.15 17.74 -1.56
C ASP A 236 14.51 16.93 -0.42
N VAL A 237 13.28 17.28 -0.03
CA VAL A 237 12.51 16.54 0.98
C VAL A 237 12.39 15.05 0.63
N ILE A 238 12.03 14.75 -0.63
CA ILE A 238 11.94 13.37 -1.13
C ILE A 238 13.31 12.68 -1.04
N THR A 239 14.36 13.34 -1.51
CA THR A 239 15.71 12.77 -1.55
C THR A 239 16.21 12.45 -0.14
N LYS A 240 16.12 13.39 0.78
CA LYS A 240 16.54 13.23 2.18
C LYS A 240 15.70 12.19 2.91
N ALA A 241 14.40 12.13 2.67
CA ALA A 241 13.54 11.11 3.27
C ALA A 241 13.95 9.68 2.84
N PHE A 242 14.25 9.47 1.55
CA PHE A 242 14.73 8.16 1.08
C PHE A 242 16.13 7.82 1.62
N THR A 243 17.03 8.79 1.70
CA THR A 243 18.34 8.61 2.34
C THR A 243 18.17 8.22 3.81
N ALA A 244 17.33 8.93 4.56
CA ALA A 244 17.03 8.60 5.94
C ALA A 244 16.38 7.22 6.07
N ALA A 245 15.52 6.80 5.14
CA ALA A 245 14.93 5.46 5.14
C ALA A 245 15.97 4.34 5.00
N THR A 246 17.05 4.57 4.26
CA THR A 246 18.16 3.60 4.18
C THR A 246 18.99 3.51 5.46
N LEU A 247 19.01 4.58 6.26
CA LEU A 247 19.73 4.66 7.52
C LEU A 247 18.86 4.31 8.74
N ALA A 248 17.53 4.30 8.57
CA ALA A 248 16.53 3.95 9.57
C ALA A 248 16.27 2.44 9.86
N PRO A 249 16.96 1.41 9.29
CA PRO A 249 16.65 0.02 9.63
C PRO A 249 16.84 -0.38 11.10
N GLY A 250 17.53 0.41 11.91
CA GLY A 250 17.75 0.13 13.33
C GLY A 250 16.90 1.00 14.27
N PRO A 251 16.11 0.42 15.18
CA PRO A 251 15.96 1.00 16.52
C PRO A 251 17.24 0.73 17.34
N PRO A 252 17.59 1.54 18.36
CA PRO A 252 18.46 1.06 19.41
C PRO A 252 17.78 -0.17 20.00
N GLY A 253 18.44 -1.33 19.93
CA GLY A 253 17.96 -2.50 20.65
C GLY A 253 17.72 -2.12 22.10
N PRO A 254 16.75 -2.75 22.80
CA PRO A 254 16.70 -2.60 24.25
C PRO A 254 18.10 -2.90 24.78
N ALA A 255 18.65 -2.00 25.62
CA ALA A 255 19.89 -2.27 26.34
C ALA A 255 19.80 -3.71 26.84
N GLN A 256 20.74 -4.55 26.41
CA GLN A 256 20.75 -5.96 26.77
C GLN A 256 20.81 -6.06 28.29
N GLY A 257 19.64 -6.18 28.91
CA GLY A 257 19.51 -6.74 30.23
C GLY A 257 20.07 -8.15 30.15
N GLU A 258 21.03 -8.42 31.00
CA GLU A 258 21.71 -9.68 31.19
C GLU A 258 20.72 -10.86 31.20
N HIS A 259 20.45 -11.44 30.03
CA HIS A 259 19.80 -12.75 29.98
C HIS A 259 20.88 -13.81 30.12
N SER A 260 21.07 -14.15 31.39
CA SER A 260 21.59 -15.41 31.90
C SER A 260 21.49 -16.53 30.87
N ARG A 261 22.66 -17.13 30.60
CA ARG A 261 22.82 -18.40 29.89
C ARG A 261 21.83 -19.42 30.43
N CYS A 262 20.79 -19.73 29.66
CA CYS A 262 19.98 -20.93 29.89
C CYS A 262 20.80 -22.11 29.36
N LEU A 263 21.63 -22.67 30.22
CA LEU A 263 22.31 -23.95 29.99
C LEU A 263 21.24 -25.06 29.98
N ILE A 264 21.04 -25.66 28.81
CA ILE A 264 20.34 -26.94 28.69
C ILE A 264 21.26 -28.01 29.32
N PRO A 265 20.85 -28.75 30.37
CA PRO A 265 21.64 -29.89 30.82
C PRO A 265 21.46 -31.05 29.84
N ALA A 266 22.57 -31.69 29.49
CA ALA A 266 22.59 -32.94 28.73
C ALA A 266 21.84 -34.07 29.48
N PRO A 267 21.21 -35.02 28.77
CA PRO A 267 20.54 -36.14 29.41
C PRO A 267 21.56 -37.12 30.00
N GLN A 268 21.44 -37.42 31.29
CA GLN A 268 22.18 -38.50 31.92
C GLN A 268 21.54 -39.85 31.57
N SER A 269 22.37 -40.76 31.10
CA SER A 269 22.11 -42.19 30.95
C SER A 269 21.95 -42.85 32.33
N GLY A 270 20.90 -43.66 32.50
CA GLY A 270 20.71 -44.49 33.68
C GLY A 270 19.72 -45.61 33.39
N ASP A 271 20.26 -46.80 33.13
CA ASP A 271 19.55 -48.07 32.99
C ASP A 271 19.07 -48.62 34.35
N SER A 272 18.14 -49.57 34.23
CA SER A 272 17.82 -50.70 35.12
C SER A 272 16.63 -50.63 36.10
N ASP A 273 15.63 -51.42 35.72
CA ASP A 273 14.89 -52.45 36.47
C ASP A 273 13.85 -52.11 37.57
N GLY A 274 12.66 -52.71 37.38
CA GLY A 274 11.71 -53.03 38.46
C GLY A 274 10.21 -52.86 38.15
N ARG A 275 9.60 -53.83 37.46
CA ARG A 275 8.12 -54.08 37.46
C ARG A 275 7.69 -54.79 38.77
N PRO A 276 6.38 -55.06 39.05
CA PRO A 276 5.12 -54.39 38.66
C PRO A 276 4.06 -54.30 39.82
N SER A 277 2.99 -53.51 39.65
CA SER A 277 1.62 -53.83 40.16
C SER A 277 0.59 -52.85 39.55
N ARG A 278 -0.32 -53.34 38.69
CA ARG A 278 -1.76 -53.60 38.91
C ARG A 278 -2.54 -52.49 39.63
N GLY A 279 -3.43 -51.83 38.88
CA GLY A 279 -4.53 -51.02 39.40
C GLY A 279 -5.45 -50.53 38.27
N MET A 280 -6.62 -51.14 38.13
CA MET A 280 -7.68 -50.82 37.16
C MET A 280 -8.33 -49.46 37.46
N GLY A 281 -8.87 -48.81 36.42
CA GLY A 281 -10.07 -47.96 36.59
C GLY A 281 -10.14 -46.73 35.69
N GLY A 282 -11.14 -46.70 34.80
CA GLY A 282 -11.86 -45.45 34.51
C GLY A 282 -11.57 -44.73 33.19
N LEU A 283 -12.10 -45.28 32.09
CA LEU A 283 -12.49 -44.53 30.89
C LEU A 283 -13.63 -43.54 31.24
N HIS A 284 -13.62 -42.32 30.68
CA HIS A 284 -14.78 -41.69 29.99
C HIS A 284 -14.42 -40.32 29.36
N GLY A 285 -14.84 -40.15 28.10
CA GLY A 285 -15.12 -38.90 27.32
C GLY A 285 -14.14 -37.72 27.43
N VAL A 286 -13.63 -37.11 26.36
CA VAL A 286 -14.31 -36.68 25.14
C VAL A 286 -13.25 -36.48 24.04
N ARG A 287 -13.38 -37.22 22.93
CA ARG A 287 -12.76 -36.91 21.63
C ARG A 287 -13.89 -36.59 20.67
N SER A 288 -13.66 -35.59 19.81
CA SER A 288 -14.12 -35.52 18.40
C SER A 288 -14.73 -34.16 18.03
N CYS A 289 -13.94 -33.30 17.39
CA CYS A 289 -14.42 -32.55 16.23
C CYS A 289 -13.25 -32.08 15.35
N VAL A 290 -12.52 -33.04 14.75
CA VAL A 290 -11.62 -32.79 13.61
C VAL A 290 -11.73 -33.97 12.67
N ARG A 291 -12.50 -33.82 11.57
CA ARG A 291 -12.32 -34.48 10.26
C ARG A 291 -13.51 -34.17 9.34
N ARG A 292 -13.26 -33.34 8.32
CA ARG A 292 -13.89 -33.47 7.00
C ARG A 292 -13.06 -32.74 5.94
N LEU A 293 -11.95 -33.35 5.52
CA LEU A 293 -11.25 -33.02 4.28
C LEU A 293 -10.68 -34.33 3.73
N SER A 294 -11.47 -34.99 2.87
CA SER A 294 -10.98 -35.99 1.90
C SER A 294 -12.18 -36.56 1.13
N SER A 295 -12.52 -35.94 0.00
CA SER A 295 -13.23 -36.56 -1.13
C SER A 295 -13.57 -35.45 -2.12
N ILE A 296 -12.81 -35.37 -3.21
CA ILE A 296 -13.23 -35.03 -4.58
C ILE A 296 -11.92 -35.03 -5.39
N ARG A 297 -11.65 -36.18 -6.02
CA ARG A 297 -10.80 -36.34 -7.20
C ARG A 297 -11.62 -37.12 -8.21
N SER A 298 -11.25 -36.92 -9.48
CA SER A 298 -11.79 -37.45 -10.74
C SER A 298 -13.17 -36.94 -11.15
N ASP A 299 -13.21 -35.94 -12.04
CA ASP A 299 -13.66 -36.14 -13.42
C ASP A 299 -13.28 -34.91 -14.28
N ILE A 300 -12.20 -35.06 -15.06
CA ILE A 300 -11.80 -34.11 -16.12
C ILE A 300 -12.03 -34.83 -17.45
N PRO A 301 -12.94 -34.36 -18.32
CA PRO A 301 -13.00 -34.82 -19.69
C PRO A 301 -12.06 -34.00 -20.59
N THR A 302 -11.10 -34.68 -21.21
CA THR A 302 -10.27 -34.22 -22.33
C THR A 302 -11.08 -34.20 -23.64
N PRO A 303 -11.01 -33.14 -24.46
CA PRO A 303 -11.38 -33.24 -25.86
C PRO A 303 -10.15 -33.45 -26.75
N ALA A 304 -10.25 -34.46 -27.61
CA ALA A 304 -9.28 -34.83 -28.63
C ALA A 304 -9.30 -33.86 -29.83
N CYS A 305 -8.19 -33.90 -30.58
CA CYS A 305 -7.77 -32.97 -31.61
C CYS A 305 -8.09 -33.46 -33.04
N ARG A 306 -8.12 -32.49 -33.99
CA ARG A 306 -8.06 -32.56 -35.48
C ARG A 306 -9.42 -32.67 -36.20
N THR A 307 -9.70 -31.93 -37.29
CA THR A 307 -8.86 -31.65 -38.49
C THR A 307 -9.32 -30.42 -39.31
N SER A 308 -8.38 -29.86 -40.11
CA SER A 308 -8.47 -29.16 -41.43
C SER A 308 -9.20 -27.80 -41.54
N LEU A 309 -8.49 -26.68 -41.77
CA LEU A 309 -7.95 -26.12 -43.04
C LEU A 309 -8.99 -25.40 -43.93
N SER A 310 -8.98 -24.07 -43.93
CA SER A 310 -8.98 -23.24 -45.15
C SER A 310 -8.61 -21.78 -44.82
N MET A 311 -7.56 -21.27 -45.46
CA MET A 311 -7.23 -19.84 -45.56
C MET A 311 -7.60 -19.36 -46.96
N PRO A 312 -8.10 -18.13 -47.13
CA PRO A 312 -8.00 -17.43 -48.40
C PRO A 312 -6.80 -16.48 -48.41
N SER A 313 -6.12 -16.52 -49.55
CA SER A 313 -4.94 -15.79 -49.95
C SER A 313 -5.15 -14.29 -50.19
N ILE A 314 -4.07 -13.57 -49.97
CA ILE A 314 -3.77 -12.19 -50.38
C ILE A 314 -3.99 -12.00 -51.89
N SER A 315 -4.63 -10.89 -52.27
CA SER A 315 -4.48 -10.28 -53.59
C SER A 315 -4.02 -8.83 -53.44
N ARG A 316 -2.83 -8.54 -54.00
CA ARG A 316 -2.35 -7.20 -54.30
C ARG A 316 -2.92 -6.80 -55.66
N ALA A 317 -3.45 -5.58 -55.77
CA ALA A 317 -3.54 -4.87 -57.04
C ALA A 317 -3.00 -3.45 -56.88
N SER A 318 -2.23 -3.08 -57.88
CA SER A 318 -1.38 -1.91 -58.03
C SER A 318 -2.13 -0.60 -58.31
N THR A 319 -1.50 0.50 -57.86
CA THR A 319 -1.28 1.79 -58.54
C THR A 319 -2.43 2.43 -59.36
N THR A 320 -2.88 3.61 -58.94
CA THR A 320 -3.08 4.74 -59.87
C THR A 320 -2.92 6.08 -59.14
N LEU A 321 -1.91 6.86 -59.54
CA LEU A 321 -1.85 8.32 -59.37
C LEU A 321 -2.97 8.94 -60.21
N CYS A 322 -3.71 9.91 -59.69
CA CYS A 322 -4.28 10.98 -60.51
C CYS A 322 -4.39 12.27 -59.71
N ALA A 323 -3.86 13.32 -60.33
CA ALA A 323 -3.83 14.70 -59.90
C ALA A 323 -5.21 15.37 -59.89
N SER A 324 -5.27 16.53 -59.21
CA SER A 324 -6.31 17.56 -59.28
C SER A 324 -6.70 17.92 -60.73
N PRO A 325 -7.90 18.49 -60.97
CA PRO A 325 -8.02 19.95 -60.86
C PRO A 325 -9.38 20.48 -60.39
N SER A 326 -9.38 21.60 -59.67
CA SER A 326 -10.15 22.85 -59.88
C SER A 326 -9.88 23.80 -58.71
#